data_AF-A0A931QKW5-F1
#
_entry.id   AF-A0A931QKW5-F1
#
_cell.length_a   1.000
_cell.length_b   1.000
_cell.length_c   1.000
_cell.angle_alpha   90.00
_cell.angle_beta   90.00
_cell.angle_gamma   90.00
#
_symmetry.space_group_name_H-M   'P 1'
#
loop_
_entity.id
_entity.type
_entity.pdbx_description
1 polymer ?
#
loop_
_entity_poly.entity_id
_entity_poly.type
_entity_poly.pdbx_seq_one_letter_code
_entity_poly.pdbx_strand_id
1 'polypeptide(L)'
;MTEGKGFFWSVAALLRPPGAEKAAQVWKDPVVFLRFSPYWEVQVGEGPAPARPTNLPYGRPTGRIVPYADFEPWDFSASSSERGSEVEAAWTWEGVPWRRVLLRAEPRGGETALTVTVEFPEEPDAALLLHWQAWFRSLREYLRLYERGGVWNRLWRVVMERLWLTMTPSQRQQAVLILKITALEFVLFLAAVVIFLIAWRG
;
A
#
# COMPACT_ATOMS: atom_id res chain seq x y z
N MET A 1 27.95 -13.79 -20.54
CA MET A 1 26.89 -13.39 -19.59
C MET A 1 25.76 -12.81 -20.41
N THR A 2 24.79 -13.63 -20.79
CA THR A 2 23.59 -13.18 -21.49
C THR A 2 22.74 -12.40 -20.51
N GLU A 3 22.57 -11.09 -20.75
CA GLU A 3 21.50 -10.30 -20.14
C GLU A 3 20.18 -10.98 -20.45
N GLY A 4 19.68 -11.79 -19.52
CA GLY A 4 18.31 -12.27 -19.58
C GLY A 4 17.40 -11.06 -19.64
N LYS A 5 16.47 -11.03 -20.60
CA LYS A 5 15.45 -9.99 -20.69
C LYS A 5 14.68 -9.99 -19.36
N GLY A 6 14.95 -9.02 -18.49
CA GLY A 6 14.14 -8.82 -17.29
C GLY A 6 12.69 -8.57 -17.69
N PHE A 7 11.75 -9.12 -16.94
CA PHE A 7 10.34 -8.85 -17.13
C PHE A 7 9.98 -7.59 -16.37
N PHE A 8 9.27 -6.66 -17.02
CA PHE A 8 8.91 -5.38 -16.41
C PHE A 8 7.39 -5.27 -16.33
N TRP A 9 6.89 -4.94 -15.14
CA TRP A 9 5.51 -4.53 -14.93
C TRP A 9 5.50 -3.05 -14.53
N SER A 10 4.67 -2.24 -15.18
CA SER A 10 4.59 -0.81 -14.88
C SER A 10 3.14 -0.35 -14.77
N VAL A 11 2.89 0.58 -13.85
CA VAL A 11 1.58 1.19 -13.63
C VAL A 11 1.75 2.67 -13.28
N ALA A 12 0.83 3.50 -13.77
CA ALA A 12 0.86 4.94 -13.54
C ALA A 12 -0.43 5.49 -12.92
N ALA A 13 -0.28 6.56 -12.13
CA ALA A 13 -1.39 7.34 -11.58
C ALA A 13 -1.06 8.83 -11.64
N LEU A 14 -2.06 9.65 -11.92
CA LEU A 14 -1.95 11.11 -11.79
C LEU A 14 -2.33 11.51 -10.37
N LEU A 15 -1.49 12.32 -9.74
CA LEU A 15 -1.65 12.83 -8.39
C LEU A 15 -1.67 14.36 -8.37
N ARG A 16 -2.45 14.93 -7.46
CA ARG A 16 -2.37 16.36 -7.13
C ARG A 16 -1.17 16.64 -6.21
N PRO A 17 -0.69 17.90 -6.13
CA PRO A 17 0.52 18.23 -5.35
C PRO A 17 0.55 17.68 -3.91
N PRO A 18 -0.55 17.76 -3.11
CA PRO A 18 -0.54 17.20 -1.75
C PRO A 18 -0.37 15.67 -1.72
N GLY A 19 -0.90 14.97 -2.73
CA GLY A 19 -0.72 13.53 -2.89
C GLY A 19 0.72 13.19 -3.27
N ALA A 20 1.32 13.97 -4.17
CA ALA A 20 2.70 13.80 -4.61
C ALA A 20 3.71 14.01 -3.47
N GLU A 21 3.54 15.05 -2.65
CA GLU A 21 4.37 15.31 -1.46
C GLU A 21 4.32 14.14 -0.46
N LYS A 22 3.11 13.63 -0.17
CA LYS A 22 2.97 12.48 0.73
C LYS A 22 3.58 11.22 0.13
N ALA A 23 3.47 11.04 -1.18
CA ALA A 23 4.08 9.90 -1.85
C ALA A 23 5.62 9.94 -1.72
N ALA A 24 6.24 11.10 -1.93
CA ALA A 24 7.68 11.30 -1.72
C ALA A 24 8.12 11.00 -0.27
N GLN A 25 7.30 11.29 0.73
CA GLN A 25 7.58 10.90 2.12
C GLN A 25 7.50 9.39 2.35
N VAL A 26 6.47 8.74 1.80
CA VAL A 26 6.26 7.29 1.94
C VAL A 26 7.41 6.50 1.32
N TRP A 27 7.96 6.96 0.20
CA TRP A 27 9.00 6.20 -0.53
C TRP A 27 10.37 6.23 0.11
N LYS A 28 10.61 7.14 1.07
CA LYS A 28 11.85 7.15 1.86
C LYS A 28 11.97 5.93 2.77
N ASP A 29 10.85 5.26 3.07
CA ASP A 29 10.81 4.07 3.90
C ASP A 29 10.25 2.87 3.10
N PRO A 30 11.12 1.93 2.67
CA PRO A 30 10.71 0.78 1.86
C PRO A 30 9.82 -0.19 2.65
N VAL A 31 9.94 -0.21 3.98
CA VAL A 31 9.13 -1.07 4.85
C VAL A 31 7.71 -0.54 4.92
N VAL A 32 7.55 0.77 5.14
CA VAL A 32 6.23 1.44 5.10
C VAL A 32 5.60 1.29 3.72
N PHE A 33 6.39 1.40 2.65
CA PHE A 33 5.94 1.20 1.28
C PHE A 33 5.33 -0.20 1.04
N LEU A 34 5.96 -1.26 1.53
CA LEU A 34 5.44 -2.62 1.38
C LEU A 34 4.14 -2.85 2.16
N ARG A 35 3.93 -2.16 3.29
CA ARG A 35 2.72 -2.31 4.14
C ARG A 35 1.42 -1.84 3.49
N PHE A 36 1.48 -1.09 2.39
CA PHE A 36 0.31 -0.77 1.59
C PHE A 36 -0.30 -1.99 0.92
N SER A 37 0.41 -3.12 0.89
CA SER A 37 -0.16 -4.37 0.42
C SER A 37 -1.29 -4.78 1.35
N PRO A 38 -2.48 -5.10 0.81
CA PRO A 38 -3.53 -5.72 1.60
C PRO A 38 -3.20 -7.19 1.94
N TYR A 39 -2.19 -7.78 1.29
CA TYR A 39 -1.87 -9.21 1.36
C TYR A 39 -0.48 -9.52 1.90
N TRP A 40 0.34 -8.53 2.25
CA TRP A 40 1.68 -8.78 2.77
C TRP A 40 1.77 -8.34 4.22
N GLU A 41 2.20 -9.26 5.07
CA GLU A 41 2.69 -8.91 6.40
C GLU A 41 4.19 -8.65 6.30
N VAL A 42 4.64 -7.49 6.76
CA VAL A 42 6.05 -7.09 6.70
C VAL A 42 6.60 -7.12 8.11
N GLN A 43 7.60 -7.96 8.32
CA GLN A 43 8.32 -8.15 9.57
C GLN A 43 9.73 -7.58 9.43
N VAL A 44 10.25 -6.93 10.47
CA VAL A 44 11.60 -6.37 10.52
C VAL A 44 12.25 -6.86 11.81
N GLY A 45 13.36 -7.59 11.71
CA GLY A 45 13.92 -8.32 12.84
C GLY A 45 13.00 -9.46 13.29
N GLU A 46 12.82 -9.62 14.60
CA GLU A 46 11.99 -10.69 15.21
C GLU A 46 10.49 -10.33 15.34
N GLY A 47 10.06 -9.17 14.84
CA GLY A 47 8.71 -8.65 15.08
C GLY A 47 8.07 -7.95 13.88
N PRO A 48 6.79 -7.54 14.01
CA PRO A 48 6.12 -6.78 12.97
C PRO A 48 6.84 -5.44 12.78
N ALA A 49 6.90 -4.96 11.54
CA ALA A 49 7.47 -3.66 11.23
C ALA A 49 6.83 -2.54 12.08
N PRO A 50 7.59 -1.48 12.44
CA PRO A 50 7.01 -0.29 13.07
C PRO A 50 6.01 0.39 12.13
N ALA A 51 4.92 0.92 12.70
CA ALA A 51 3.80 1.48 11.93
C ALA A 51 4.00 2.91 11.46
N ARG A 52 4.94 3.62 12.06
CA ARG A 52 5.38 4.93 11.57
C ARG A 52 6.65 4.74 10.76
N PRO A 53 6.92 5.62 9.79
CA PRO A 53 8.26 5.74 9.25
C PRO A 53 9.19 6.01 10.41
N THR A 54 9.88 4.97 10.84
CA THR A 54 11.01 5.10 11.74
C THR A 54 12.15 5.57 10.87
N ASN A 55 12.98 6.48 11.39
CA ASN A 55 14.33 6.60 10.85
C ASN A 55 14.94 5.19 10.97
N LEU A 56 14.87 4.42 9.89
CA LEU A 56 15.49 3.10 9.84
C LEU A 56 16.94 3.32 10.26
N PRO A 57 17.50 2.47 11.13
CA PRO A 57 18.91 2.58 11.48
C PRO A 57 19.70 2.65 10.18
N TYR A 58 20.61 3.62 10.06
CA TYR A 58 21.46 3.82 8.88
C TYR A 58 21.97 2.46 8.38
N GLY A 59 21.42 1.97 7.27
CA GLY A 59 21.65 0.59 6.83
C GLY A 59 20.59 0.07 5.86
N ARG A 60 20.88 -1.10 5.28
CA ARG A 60 19.99 -1.83 4.35
C ARG A 60 18.90 -2.51 5.18
N PRO A 61 17.63 -2.06 5.17
CA PRO A 61 16.57 -2.74 5.91
C PRO A 61 16.46 -4.19 5.46
N THR A 62 16.55 -5.09 6.44
CA THR A 62 16.28 -6.51 6.27
C THR A 62 15.02 -6.89 7.01
N GLY A 63 14.29 -7.86 6.47
CA GLY A 63 13.05 -8.30 7.05
C GLY A 63 12.48 -9.49 6.32
N ARG A 64 11.23 -9.80 6.63
CA ARG A 64 10.48 -10.90 6.02
C ARG A 64 9.13 -10.42 5.55
N ILE A 65 8.77 -10.77 4.32
CA ILE A 65 7.43 -10.61 3.78
C ILE A 65 6.74 -11.95 3.94
N VAL A 66 5.62 -11.98 4.63
CA VAL A 66 4.75 -13.15 4.73
C VAL A 66 3.51 -12.85 3.89
N PRO A 67 3.42 -13.40 2.66
CA PRO A 67 2.25 -13.26 1.83
C PRO A 67 1.06 -14.02 2.44
N TYR A 68 -0.11 -13.41 2.34
CA TYR A 68 -1.36 -14.05 2.68
C TYR A 68 -1.88 -14.78 1.44
N ALA A 69 -1.77 -16.12 1.47
CA ALA A 69 -2.04 -17.11 0.40
C ALA A 69 -0.81 -17.57 -0.40
N ASP A 70 -0.78 -18.90 -0.66
CA ASP A 70 0.00 -19.79 -1.56
C ASP A 70 1.48 -19.53 -1.86
N PHE A 71 2.06 -18.44 -1.37
CA PHE A 71 3.47 -18.12 -1.54
C PHE A 71 4.25 -18.42 -0.27
N GLU A 72 5.46 -18.95 -0.45
CA GLU A 72 6.42 -19.02 0.64
C GLU A 72 6.80 -17.60 1.11
N PRO A 73 7.05 -17.41 2.42
CA PRO A 73 7.57 -16.15 2.92
C PRO A 73 8.91 -15.80 2.26
N TRP A 74 9.12 -14.51 2.00
CA TRP A 74 10.34 -14.00 1.39
C TRP A 74 11.14 -13.19 2.39
N ASP A 75 12.37 -13.61 2.65
CA ASP A 75 13.32 -12.74 3.34
C ASP A 75 13.82 -11.69 2.37
N PHE A 76 13.87 -10.43 2.81
CA PHE A 76 14.25 -9.32 1.97
C PHE A 76 15.40 -8.50 2.53
N SER A 77 16.17 -7.92 1.63
CA SER A 77 17.13 -6.86 1.91
C SER A 77 16.91 -5.75 0.89
N ALA A 78 16.58 -4.53 1.33
CA ALA A 78 16.29 -3.42 0.43
C ALA A 78 17.37 -2.35 0.51
N SER A 79 17.93 -1.94 -0.63
CA SER A 79 18.83 -0.78 -0.71
C SER A 79 18.22 0.30 -1.60
N SER A 80 18.23 1.55 -1.12
CA SER A 80 17.89 2.69 -1.96
C SER A 80 19.09 3.18 -2.73
N SER A 81 18.82 3.65 -3.94
CA SER A 81 19.69 4.62 -4.60
C SER A 81 18.82 5.82 -4.98
N GLU A 82 19.17 7.00 -4.48
CA GLU A 82 18.69 8.25 -5.02
C GLU A 82 19.60 8.58 -6.22
N ARG A 83 19.03 8.58 -7.43
CA ARG A 83 19.79 8.86 -8.65
C ARG A 83 19.20 10.11 -9.30
N GLY A 84 19.88 11.24 -9.18
CA GLY A 84 19.41 12.51 -9.72
C GLY A 84 18.28 13.15 -8.90
N SER A 85 17.88 14.36 -9.30
CA SER A 85 16.94 15.25 -8.59
C SER A 85 15.70 14.52 -8.07
N GLU A 86 15.48 14.49 -6.75
CA GLU A 86 14.27 14.27 -5.90
C GLU A 86 13.09 13.38 -6.34
N VAL A 87 13.12 12.78 -7.53
CA VAL A 87 11.95 12.44 -8.33
C VAL A 87 11.94 10.95 -8.74
N GLU A 88 13.05 10.26 -8.49
CA GLU A 88 13.23 8.85 -8.80
C GLU A 88 13.78 8.09 -7.59
N ALA A 89 13.01 7.13 -7.08
CA ALA A 89 13.43 6.24 -6.00
C ALA A 89 13.54 4.82 -6.54
N ALA A 90 14.73 4.24 -6.44
CA ALA A 90 14.97 2.86 -6.85
C ALA A 90 15.35 2.01 -5.64
N TRP A 91 14.61 0.93 -5.44
CA TRP A 91 14.88 -0.08 -4.43
C TRP A 91 15.29 -1.37 -5.10
N THR A 92 16.47 -1.87 -4.77
CA THR A 92 16.90 -3.22 -5.15
C THR A 92 16.63 -4.18 -4.00
N TRP A 93 16.11 -5.35 -4.35
CA TRP A 93 15.67 -6.36 -3.40
C TRP A 93 16.39 -7.69 -3.67
N GLU A 94 16.71 -8.39 -2.59
CA GLU A 94 17.27 -9.75 -2.62
C GLU A 94 16.34 -10.68 -1.82
N GLY A 95 16.20 -11.94 -2.24
CA GLY A 95 15.39 -12.96 -1.55
C GLY A 95 13.88 -12.91 -1.82
N VAL A 96 13.44 -12.00 -2.69
CA VAL A 96 12.04 -11.86 -3.16
C VAL A 96 11.93 -12.17 -4.67
N PRO A 97 10.73 -12.46 -5.19
CA PRO A 97 10.52 -12.76 -6.61
C PRO A 97 10.75 -11.57 -7.57
N TRP A 98 10.97 -10.36 -7.06
CA TRP A 98 11.29 -9.18 -7.86
C TRP A 98 12.71 -8.68 -7.54
N ARG A 99 13.38 -8.12 -8.53
CA ARG A 99 14.75 -7.62 -8.39
C ARG A 99 14.80 -6.15 -8.00
N ARG A 100 13.92 -5.35 -8.61
CA ARG A 100 13.97 -3.90 -8.48
C ARG A 100 12.58 -3.30 -8.54
N VAL A 101 12.34 -2.31 -7.69
CA VAL A 101 11.17 -1.45 -7.76
C VAL A 101 11.65 -0.02 -8.01
N LEU A 102 11.24 0.53 -9.14
CA LEU A 102 11.51 1.89 -9.55
C LEU A 102 10.25 2.72 -9.40
N LEU A 103 10.34 3.82 -8.68
CA LEU A 103 9.30 4.82 -8.56
C LEU A 103 9.77 6.09 -9.22
N ARG A 104 8.93 6.64 -10.09
CA ARG A 104 9.19 7.87 -10.81
C ARG A 104 8.01 8.78 -10.67
N ALA A 105 8.20 9.95 -10.10
CA ALA A 105 7.23 11.04 -10.18
C ALA A 105 7.57 11.90 -11.40
N GLU A 106 6.63 12.48 -12.12
CA GLU A 106 6.95 13.45 -13.17
C GLU A 106 5.91 14.57 -13.15
N PRO A 107 6.31 15.85 -13.09
CA PRO A 107 5.36 16.95 -13.16
C PRO A 107 4.70 16.97 -14.54
N ARG A 108 3.38 16.99 -14.57
CA ARG A 108 2.58 16.98 -15.80
C ARG A 108 1.41 17.96 -15.66
N GLY A 109 1.59 19.17 -16.19
CA GLY A 109 0.50 20.16 -16.31
C GLY A 109 -0.16 20.57 -14.99
N GLY A 110 0.61 20.69 -13.89
CA GLY A 110 0.10 21.01 -12.56
C GLY A 110 -0.29 19.81 -11.69
N GLU A 111 -0.23 18.60 -12.27
CA GLU A 111 -0.32 17.32 -11.55
C GLU A 111 1.06 16.63 -11.55
N THR A 112 1.14 15.49 -10.88
CA THR A 112 2.33 14.64 -10.83
C THR A 112 1.96 13.23 -11.29
N ALA A 113 2.53 12.79 -12.41
CA ALA A 113 2.42 11.43 -12.88
C ALA A 113 3.36 10.53 -12.07
N LEU A 114 2.79 9.70 -11.20
CA LEU A 114 3.50 8.65 -10.50
C LEU A 114 3.52 7.39 -11.37
N THR A 115 4.71 6.88 -11.67
CA THR A 115 4.93 5.59 -12.33
C THR A 115 5.67 4.67 -11.38
N VAL A 116 5.15 3.46 -11.20
CA VAL A 116 5.82 2.37 -10.47
C VAL A 116 6.17 1.30 -11.48
N THR A 117 7.44 0.94 -11.55
CA THR A 117 7.96 -0.12 -12.41
C THR A 117 8.63 -1.17 -11.56
N VAL A 118 8.20 -2.43 -11.69
CA VAL A 118 8.77 -3.58 -11.00
C VAL A 118 9.50 -4.44 -12.03
N GLU A 119 10.76 -4.74 -11.75
CA GLU A 119 11.62 -5.61 -12.53
C GLU A 119 11.65 -6.99 -11.87
N PHE A 120 11.32 -8.02 -12.63
CA PHE A 120 11.38 -9.42 -12.22
C PHE A 120 12.54 -10.13 -12.94
N PRO A 121 13.27 -11.02 -12.23
CA PRO A 121 14.33 -11.82 -12.84
C PRO A 121 13.77 -12.85 -13.84
N GLU A 122 12.56 -13.34 -13.59
CA GLU A 122 11.84 -14.33 -14.40
C GLU A 122 10.42 -13.83 -14.68
N GLU A 123 9.69 -14.52 -15.57
CA GLU A 123 8.30 -14.16 -15.87
C GLU A 123 7.44 -14.32 -14.60
N PRO A 124 6.79 -13.24 -14.12
CA PRO A 124 6.01 -13.31 -12.89
C PRO A 124 4.72 -14.08 -13.12
N ASP A 125 4.37 -14.95 -12.18
CA ASP A 125 3.05 -15.60 -12.16
C ASP A 125 1.91 -14.55 -12.04
N ALA A 126 0.76 -14.89 -12.60
CA ALA A 126 -0.46 -14.09 -12.57
C ALA A 126 -0.90 -13.75 -11.14
N ALA A 127 -0.74 -14.68 -10.19
CA ALA A 127 -1.04 -14.42 -8.78
C ALA A 127 -0.11 -13.33 -8.21
N LEU A 128 1.19 -13.36 -8.51
CA LEU A 128 2.11 -12.31 -8.06
C LEU A 128 1.75 -10.94 -8.66
N LEU A 129 1.36 -10.89 -9.94
CA LEU A 129 0.90 -9.66 -10.59
C LEU A 129 -0.40 -9.12 -9.97
N LEU A 130 -1.34 -9.99 -9.59
CA LEU A 130 -2.57 -9.60 -8.88
C LEU A 130 -2.26 -8.94 -7.53
N HIS A 131 -1.28 -9.46 -6.78
CA HIS A 131 -0.85 -8.85 -5.51
C HIS A 131 -0.25 -7.47 -5.75
N TRP A 132 0.59 -7.29 -6.77
CA TRP A 132 1.15 -5.99 -7.14
C TRP A 132 0.09 -4.98 -7.59
N GLN A 133 -0.92 -5.42 -8.37
CA GLN A 133 -2.05 -4.58 -8.75
C GLN A 133 -2.88 -4.13 -7.55
N ALA A 134 -3.18 -5.06 -6.63
CA ALA A 134 -3.94 -4.75 -5.41
C ALA A 134 -3.16 -3.82 -4.47
N TRP A 135 -1.85 -4.03 -4.36
CA TRP A 135 -0.93 -3.14 -3.65
C TRP A 135 -0.98 -1.73 -4.25
N PHE A 136 -0.83 -1.58 -5.57
CA PHE A 136 -0.83 -0.26 -6.21
C PHE A 136 -2.17 0.46 -6.07
N ARG A 137 -3.27 -0.29 -6.20
CA ARG A 137 -4.62 0.25 -5.96
C ARG A 137 -4.77 0.78 -4.53
N SER A 138 -4.27 0.04 -3.54
CA SER A 138 -4.32 0.44 -2.13
C SER A 138 -3.47 1.68 -1.86
N LEU A 139 -2.26 1.74 -2.43
CA LEU A 139 -1.41 2.92 -2.35
C LEU A 139 -2.09 4.14 -2.99
N ARG A 140 -2.65 4.00 -4.19
CA ARG A 140 -3.33 5.10 -4.89
C ARG A 140 -4.51 5.64 -4.09
N GLU A 141 -5.36 4.77 -3.53
CA GLU A 141 -6.50 5.22 -2.72
C GLU A 141 -6.04 5.89 -1.42
N TYR A 142 -4.94 5.42 -0.82
CA TYR A 142 -4.32 6.12 0.31
C TYR A 142 -3.86 7.53 -0.07
N LEU A 143 -3.14 7.69 -1.20
CA LEU A 143 -2.66 9.00 -1.64
C LEU A 143 -3.82 9.94 -1.99
N ARG A 144 -4.91 9.42 -2.56
CA ARG A 144 -6.13 10.19 -2.84
C ARG A 144 -6.79 10.80 -1.59
N LEU A 145 -6.62 10.18 -0.41
CA LEU A 145 -7.12 10.77 0.84
C LEU A 145 -6.42 12.10 1.19
N TYR A 146 -5.20 12.32 0.67
CA TYR A 146 -4.44 13.56 0.88
C TYR A 146 -4.77 14.65 -0.15
N GLU A 147 -5.28 14.27 -1.32
CA GLU A 147 -5.68 15.22 -2.37
C GLU A 147 -6.99 15.94 -2.05
N ARG A 148 -7.86 15.31 -1.25
CA ARG A 148 -9.19 15.83 -0.92
C ARG A 148 -9.17 16.55 0.43
N GLY A 149 -9.59 17.81 0.43
CA GLY A 149 -9.93 18.54 1.64
C GLY A 149 -11.15 17.93 2.36
N GLY A 150 -11.35 18.25 3.64
CA GLY A 150 -12.54 17.86 4.40
C GLY A 150 -12.24 17.19 5.74
N VAL A 151 -13.11 17.43 6.72
CA VAL A 151 -13.01 16.86 8.09
C VAL A 151 -13.09 15.33 8.05
N TRP A 152 -13.94 14.78 7.19
CA TRP A 152 -14.05 13.33 6.98
C TRP A 152 -12.75 12.71 6.48
N ASN A 153 -12.07 13.35 5.51
CA ASN A 153 -10.78 12.87 5.00
C ASN A 153 -9.66 13.01 6.03
N ARG A 154 -9.74 13.97 6.96
CA ARG A 154 -8.81 14.03 8.10
C ARG A 154 -9.02 12.88 9.06
N LEU A 155 -10.28 12.56 9.39
CA LEU A 155 -10.59 11.41 10.23
C LEU A 155 -10.08 10.10 9.60
N TRP A 156 -10.34 9.88 8.30
CA TRP A 156 -9.84 8.71 7.58
C TRP A 156 -8.32 8.65 7.51
N ARG A 157 -7.62 9.79 7.39
CA ARG A 157 -6.16 9.83 7.48
C ARG A 157 -5.67 9.31 8.84
N VAL A 158 -6.28 9.76 9.94
CA VAL A 158 -5.93 9.29 11.29
C VAL A 158 -6.22 7.80 11.45
N VAL A 159 -7.38 7.33 10.97
CA VAL A 159 -7.73 5.90 10.98
C VAL A 159 -6.71 5.09 10.18
N MET A 160 -6.36 5.53 8.98
CA MET A 160 -5.39 4.83 8.14
C MET A 160 -4.00 4.78 8.80
N GLU A 161 -3.51 5.91 9.32
CA GLU A 161 -2.18 5.98 9.92
C GLU A 161 -2.07 5.25 11.27
N ARG A 162 -3.12 5.28 12.10
CA ARG A 162 -3.09 4.70 13.45
C ARG A 162 -3.64 3.30 13.57
N LEU A 163 -4.67 2.95 12.78
CA LEU A 163 -5.35 1.66 12.88
C LEU A 163 -5.03 0.77 11.67
N TRP A 164 -5.15 1.28 10.46
CA TRP A 164 -4.99 0.43 9.28
C TRP A 164 -3.54 0.01 9.05
N LEU A 165 -2.61 0.96 9.09
CA LEU A 165 -1.20 0.68 8.86
C LEU A 165 -0.60 -0.15 9.98
N THR A 166 -1.07 -0.04 11.23
CA THR A 166 -0.60 -0.85 12.38
C THR A 166 -1.08 -2.31 12.33
N MET A 167 -2.25 -2.58 11.74
CA MET A 167 -2.84 -3.92 11.70
C MET A 167 -2.11 -4.89 10.76
N THR A 168 -2.10 -6.17 11.14
CA THR A 168 -1.69 -7.28 10.26
C THR A 168 -2.74 -7.52 9.16
N PRO A 169 -2.39 -8.19 8.03
CA PRO A 169 -3.36 -8.50 6.97
C PRO A 169 -4.61 -9.24 7.49
N SER A 170 -4.41 -10.20 8.41
CA SER A 170 -5.52 -10.94 9.04
C SER A 170 -6.44 -10.01 9.84
N GLN A 171 -5.87 -9.10 10.64
CA GLN A 171 -6.65 -8.12 11.40
C GLN A 171 -7.41 -7.15 10.48
N ARG A 172 -6.82 -6.74 9.35
CA ARG A 172 -7.51 -5.88 8.36
C ARG A 172 -8.72 -6.60 7.75
N GLN A 173 -8.59 -7.88 7.41
CA GLN A 173 -9.71 -8.68 6.89
C GLN A 173 -10.82 -8.83 7.93
N GLN A 174 -10.48 -9.12 9.19
CA GLN A 174 -11.42 -9.18 10.29
C GLN A 174 -12.12 -7.84 10.49
N ALA A 175 -11.37 -6.73 10.50
CA ALA A 175 -11.93 -5.38 10.63
C ALA A 175 -12.91 -5.05 9.50
N VAL A 176 -12.60 -5.41 8.25
CA VAL A 176 -13.50 -5.23 7.11
C VAL A 176 -14.74 -6.11 7.23
N LEU A 177 -14.60 -7.34 7.71
CA LEU A 177 -15.73 -8.24 7.93
C LEU A 177 -16.67 -7.68 8.99
N ILE A 178 -16.13 -7.26 10.13
CA ILE A 178 -16.90 -6.63 11.22
C ILE A 178 -17.59 -5.37 10.69
N LEU A 179 -16.88 -4.50 9.97
CA LEU A 179 -17.47 -3.29 9.40
C LEU A 179 -18.63 -3.60 8.45
N LYS A 180 -18.51 -4.64 7.61
CA LYS A 180 -19.60 -5.08 6.72
C LYS A 180 -20.81 -5.58 7.49
N ILE A 181 -20.60 -6.37 8.54
CA ILE A 181 -21.68 -6.87 9.40
C ILE A 181 -22.36 -5.70 10.11
N THR A 182 -21.60 -4.79 10.73
CA THR A 182 -22.15 -3.62 11.42
C THR A 182 -22.92 -2.69 10.46
N ALA A 183 -22.44 -2.50 9.23
CA ALA A 183 -23.17 -1.73 8.22
C ALA A 183 -24.50 -2.39 7.84
N LEU A 184 -24.51 -3.72 7.69
CA LEU A 184 -25.73 -4.48 7.42
C LEU A 184 -26.73 -4.37 8.58
N GLU A 185 -26.25 -4.54 9.82
CA GLU A 185 -27.06 -4.39 11.03
C GLU A 185 -27.68 -2.99 11.11
N PHE A 186 -26.92 -1.95 10.81
CA PHE A 186 -27.41 -0.58 10.80
C PHE A 186 -28.51 -0.37 9.74
N VAL A 187 -28.35 -0.92 8.54
CA VAL A 187 -29.39 -0.86 7.49
C VAL A 187 -30.66 -1.59 7.92
N LEU A 188 -30.54 -2.78 8.50
CA LEU A 188 -31.68 -3.55 9.01
C LEU A 188 -32.40 -2.81 10.14
N PHE A 189 -31.64 -2.20 11.06
CA PHE A 189 -32.19 -1.39 12.13
C PHE A 189 -32.98 -0.19 11.58
N LEU A 190 -32.42 0.54 10.62
CA LEU A 190 -33.12 1.65 9.97
C LEU A 190 -34.40 1.20 9.26
N ALA A 191 -34.37 0.05 8.57
CA ALA A 191 -35.54 -0.52 7.93
C ALA A 191 -36.64 -0.85 8.95
N ALA A 192 -36.28 -1.46 10.09
CA ALA A 192 -37.21 -1.75 11.18
C ALA A 192 -37.83 -0.47 11.77
N VAL A 193 -37.03 0.59 11.97
CA VAL A 193 -37.53 1.89 12.44
C VAL A 193 -38.51 2.49 11.45
N VAL A 194 -38.23 2.45 10.15
CA VAL A 194 -39.14 2.96 9.11
C VAL A 194 -40.45 2.17 9.08
N ILE A 195 -40.40 0.83 9.13
CA ILE A 195 -41.60 -0.02 9.18
C ILE A 195 -42.44 0.32 10.41
N PHE A 196 -41.80 0.44 11.58
CA PHE A 196 -42.46 0.80 12.83
C PHE A 196 -43.15 2.18 12.73
N LEU A 197 -42.47 3.18 12.17
CA LEU A 197 -43.03 4.52 12.00
C LEU A 197 -44.22 4.56 11.03
N ILE A 198 -44.21 3.74 9.98
CA ILE A 198 -45.33 3.60 9.04
C ILE A 198 -46.52 2.92 9.74
N ALA A 199 -46.27 1.81 10.43
CA ALA A 199 -47.30 1.06 11.16
C ALA A 199 -47.92 1.87 12.30
N TRP A 200 -47.16 2.76 12.94
CA TRP A 200 -47.65 3.64 14.00
C TRP A 200 -48.53 4.79 13.47
N ARG A 201 -48.34 5.21 12.21
CA ARG A 201 -49.07 6.32 11.59
C ARG A 201 -50.37 5.92 10.90
N GLY A 202 -50.53 4.66 10.53
CA GLY A 202 -51.75 4.10 9.92
C GLY A 202 -52.69 3.55 10.96
#